data_AF-B7RTW2-F1
#
_entry.id   AF-B7RTW2-F1
#
_cell.length_a   1.000
_cell.length_b   1.000
_cell.length_c   1.000
_cell.angle_alpha   90.00
_cell.angle_beta   90.00
_cell.angle_gamma   90.00
#
_symmetry.space_group_name_H-M   'P 1'
#
loop_
_entity.id
_entity.type
_entity.pdbx_description
1 polymer ?
#
loop_
_entity_poly.entity_id
_entity_poly.type
_entity_poly.pdbx_seq_one_letter_code
_entity_poly.pdbx_strand_id
1 'polypeptide(L)'
;MLASMALLSLYSLAQEGTSLESDWIELVKGHKGETMGVEVTDIQPGDTEGSTKLYIAVPKVSMGHPDTIEEVLVVGQAPEELEPLDIEYEWVYDYDDDNYGLVVHLGESNWPIRLYMNSSPGYIRQDK
;
A
#
# COMPACT_ATOMS: atom_id res chain seq x y z
N MET A 1 15.72 47.09 -34.41
CA MET A 1 15.39 46.42 -33.13
C MET A 1 14.63 45.16 -33.48
N LEU A 2 15.24 43.99 -33.36
CA LEU A 2 14.61 42.69 -33.62
C LEU A 2 14.20 42.10 -32.28
N ALA A 3 12.89 41.94 -32.12
CA ALA A 3 12.27 41.29 -30.98
C ALA A 3 12.65 39.80 -30.96
N SER A 4 13.04 39.28 -29.79
CA SER A 4 13.14 37.85 -29.53
C SER A 4 12.30 37.56 -28.31
N MET A 5 11.06 37.11 -28.54
CA MET A 5 10.18 36.52 -27.55
C MET A 5 10.74 35.13 -27.23
N ALA A 6 11.37 34.98 -26.06
CA ALA A 6 11.72 33.67 -25.53
C ALA A 6 10.46 33.04 -24.92
N LEU A 7 9.85 32.10 -25.65
CA LEU A 7 8.84 31.20 -25.12
C LEU A 7 9.53 30.20 -24.17
N LEU A 8 9.44 30.47 -22.87
CA LEU A 8 9.79 29.52 -21.83
C LEU A 8 8.75 28.39 -21.83
N SER A 9 9.08 27.28 -22.47
CA SER A 9 8.35 26.02 -22.36
C SER A 9 8.43 25.54 -20.91
N LEU A 10 7.34 25.72 -20.16
CA LEU A 10 7.16 25.07 -18.87
C LEU A 10 7.00 23.57 -19.15
N TYR A 11 8.09 22.82 -18.98
CA TYR A 11 8.01 21.37 -18.84
C TYR A 11 7.30 21.10 -17.51
N SER A 12 5.99 20.91 -17.57
CA SER A 12 5.24 20.24 -16.52
C SER A 12 5.79 18.82 -16.41
N LEU A 13 6.70 18.60 -15.46
CA LEU A 13 7.03 17.26 -14.98
C LEU A 13 5.74 16.74 -14.33
N ALA A 14 4.95 15.96 -15.08
CA ALA A 14 4.02 15.06 -14.45
C ALA A 14 4.86 14.12 -13.61
N GLN A 15 4.82 14.26 -12.28
CA GLN A 15 5.30 13.21 -11.39
C GLN A 15 4.43 12.00 -11.70
N GLU A 16 4.97 11.03 -12.44
CA GLU A 16 4.33 9.71 -12.56
C GLU A 16 4.24 9.15 -11.14
N GLY A 17 3.01 9.04 -10.63
CA GLY A 17 2.77 8.44 -9.32
C GLY A 17 3.33 7.02 -9.28
N THR A 18 3.99 6.66 -8.19
CA THR A 18 4.40 5.29 -7.95
C THR A 18 3.15 4.48 -7.59
N SER A 19 2.92 3.37 -8.29
CA SER A 19 1.87 2.40 -7.99
C SER A 19 2.55 1.06 -7.71
N LEU A 20 2.50 0.60 -6.46
CA LEU A 20 3.06 -0.68 -6.02
C LEU A 20 1.94 -1.66 -5.72
N GLU A 21 2.17 -2.94 -6.04
CA GLU A 21 1.22 -4.03 -5.83
C GLU A 21 1.96 -5.22 -5.22
N SER A 22 1.46 -5.73 -4.09
CA SER A 22 1.98 -6.96 -3.48
C SER A 22 1.42 -8.22 -4.14
N ASP A 23 1.99 -9.38 -3.81
CA ASP A 23 1.30 -10.66 -4.03
C ASP A 23 0.07 -10.77 -3.13
N TRP A 24 -0.66 -11.89 -3.27
CA TRP A 24 -1.61 -12.31 -2.24
C TRP A 24 -0.87 -12.68 -0.95
N ILE A 25 -1.35 -12.11 0.15
CA ILE A 25 -0.80 -12.24 1.48
C ILE A 25 -1.79 -13.09 2.27
N GLU A 26 -1.36 -14.26 2.71
CA GLU A 26 -2.14 -15.05 3.65
C GLU A 26 -2.11 -14.36 5.03
N LEU A 27 -3.24 -14.38 5.73
CA LEU A 27 -3.35 -13.81 7.08
C LEU A 27 -2.78 -14.77 8.12
N VAL A 28 -1.51 -15.12 7.95
CA VAL A 28 -0.77 -16.03 8.82
C VAL A 28 0.60 -15.43 9.15
N LYS A 29 0.94 -15.41 10.44
CA LYS A 29 2.25 -14.93 10.90
C LYS A 29 3.40 -15.70 10.22
N GLY A 30 4.36 -14.95 9.69
CA GLY A 30 5.52 -15.45 8.94
C GLY A 30 5.29 -15.63 7.45
N HIS A 31 4.08 -15.38 6.93
CA HIS A 31 3.86 -15.37 5.48
C HIS A 31 4.68 -14.26 4.82
N LYS A 32 5.38 -14.58 3.74
CA LYS A 32 6.23 -13.64 3.00
C LYS A 32 5.93 -13.71 1.50
N GLY A 33 5.53 -12.58 0.93
CA GLY A 33 5.33 -12.42 -0.51
C GLY A 33 6.64 -12.42 -1.28
N GLU A 34 6.60 -12.85 -2.54
CA GLU A 34 7.78 -13.02 -3.39
C GLU A 34 8.13 -11.74 -4.16
N THR A 35 7.11 -11.01 -4.64
CA THR A 35 7.23 -9.83 -5.50
C THR A 35 7.84 -8.65 -4.78
N MET A 36 7.31 -8.33 -3.59
CA MET A 36 7.77 -7.18 -2.80
C MET A 36 8.53 -7.58 -1.53
N GLY A 37 8.56 -8.88 -1.18
CA GLY A 37 9.16 -9.33 0.08
C GLY A 37 8.36 -8.95 1.33
N VAL A 38 7.10 -8.53 1.15
CA VAL A 38 6.20 -8.13 2.24
C VAL A 38 5.95 -9.31 3.17
N GLU A 39 6.06 -9.11 4.48
CA GLU A 39 5.97 -10.17 5.47
C GLU A 39 4.95 -9.84 6.57
N VAL A 40 4.08 -10.79 6.91
CA VAL A 40 3.19 -10.67 8.08
C VAL A 40 3.96 -11.02 9.33
N THR A 41 4.40 -10.03 10.08
CA THR A 41 5.24 -10.22 11.28
C THR A 41 4.43 -10.56 12.52
N ASP A 42 3.18 -10.10 12.59
CA ASP A 42 2.28 -10.41 13.71
C ASP A 42 0.81 -10.23 13.34
N ILE A 43 -0.06 -10.90 14.10
CA ILE A 43 -1.52 -10.80 13.96
C ILE A 43 -2.10 -10.71 15.37
N GLN A 44 -2.87 -9.66 15.62
CA GLN A 44 -3.49 -9.40 16.92
C GLN A 44 -5.00 -9.20 16.75
N PRO A 45 -5.81 -9.50 17.78
CA PRO A 45 -7.21 -9.06 17.81
C PRO A 45 -7.31 -7.54 17.64
N GLY A 46 -8.28 -7.08 16.84
CA GLY A 46 -8.56 -5.66 16.68
C GLY A 46 -9.42 -5.09 17.81
N ASP A 47 -9.83 -3.83 17.65
CA ASP A 47 -10.53 -3.09 18.71
C ASP A 47 -12.03 -3.42 18.77
N THR A 48 -12.58 -4.03 17.71
CA THR A 48 -13.97 -4.51 17.63
C THR A 48 -14.04 -6.03 17.48
N GLU A 49 -15.16 -6.63 17.88
CA GLU A 49 -15.37 -8.07 17.73
C GLU A 49 -15.24 -8.50 16.26
N GLY A 50 -14.45 -9.53 15.99
CA GLY A 50 -14.17 -10.02 14.63
C GLY A 50 -13.08 -9.27 13.87
N SER A 51 -12.69 -8.06 14.30
CA SER A 51 -11.60 -7.30 13.67
C SER A 51 -10.22 -7.84 14.04
N THR A 52 -9.24 -7.56 13.18
CA THR A 52 -7.85 -8.02 13.33
C THR A 52 -6.87 -6.90 12.99
N LYS A 53 -5.77 -6.79 13.74
CA LYS A 53 -4.62 -5.92 13.43
C LYS A 53 -3.51 -6.77 12.85
N LEU A 54 -3.12 -6.48 11.61
CA LEU A 54 -1.98 -7.09 10.94
C LEU A 54 -0.77 -6.19 11.06
N TYR A 55 0.35 -6.76 11.48
CA TYR A 55 1.65 -6.10 11.46
C TYR A 55 2.42 -6.64 10.26
N ILE A 56 2.79 -5.74 9.36
CA ILE A 56 3.36 -6.07 8.06
C ILE A 56 4.71 -5.35 7.94
N ALA A 57 5.76 -6.10 7.62
CA ALA A 57 7.05 -5.54 7.23
C ALA A 57 7.10 -5.38 5.71
N VAL A 58 7.38 -4.15 5.24
CA VAL A 58 7.56 -3.82 3.83
C VAL A 58 9.02 -3.46 3.59
N PRO A 59 9.79 -4.24 2.82
CA PRO A 59 11.21 -3.96 2.58
C PRO A 59 11.44 -2.58 1.95
N LYS A 60 12.36 -1.78 2.50
CA LYS A 60 12.69 -0.44 1.94
C LYS A 60 13.20 -0.52 0.50
N VAL A 61 13.83 -1.64 0.12
CA VAL A 61 14.28 -1.89 -1.26
C VAL A 61 13.11 -2.05 -2.25
N SER A 62 11.93 -2.43 -1.77
CA SER A 62 10.71 -2.56 -2.58
C SER A 62 9.97 -1.24 -2.74
N MET A 63 10.31 -0.23 -1.90
CA MET A 63 9.62 1.05 -1.85
C MET A 63 10.59 2.16 -1.42
N GLY A 64 11.00 3.00 -2.38
CA GLY A 64 12.05 4.00 -2.14
C GLY A 64 11.69 5.10 -1.14
N HIS A 65 10.42 5.51 -1.07
CA HIS A 65 9.96 6.66 -0.26
C HIS A 65 8.51 6.45 0.25
N PRO A 66 8.27 5.84 1.43
CA PRO A 66 6.92 5.55 1.94
C PRO A 66 6.15 6.81 2.32
N ASP A 67 6.86 7.88 2.68
CA ASP A 67 6.32 9.20 2.99
C ASP A 67 5.68 9.86 1.77
N THR A 68 5.93 9.32 0.58
CA THR A 68 5.25 9.72 -0.66
C THR A 68 4.00 8.88 -0.95
N ILE A 69 3.75 7.79 -0.23
CA ILE A 69 2.54 6.98 -0.39
C ILE A 69 1.38 7.69 0.30
N GLU A 70 0.43 8.13 -0.52
CA GLU A 70 -0.76 8.86 -0.09
C GLU A 70 -1.91 7.90 0.24
N GLU A 71 -1.95 6.72 -0.39
CA GLU A 71 -3.05 5.76 -0.27
C GLU A 71 -2.57 4.31 -0.23
N VAL A 72 -3.10 3.52 0.71
CA VAL A 72 -3.00 2.06 0.73
C VAL A 72 -4.40 1.47 0.64
N LEU A 73 -4.64 0.63 -0.37
CA LEU A 73 -5.87 -0.15 -0.53
C LEU A 73 -5.59 -1.61 -0.25
N VAL A 74 -6.47 -2.24 0.52
CA VAL A 74 -6.40 -3.67 0.84
C VAL A 74 -7.61 -4.36 0.23
N VAL A 75 -7.35 -5.29 -0.69
CA VAL A 75 -8.39 -6.08 -1.35
C VAL A 75 -8.35 -7.50 -0.81
N GLY A 76 -9.49 -8.02 -0.38
CA GLY A 76 -9.64 -9.42 0.04
C GLY A 76 -10.04 -10.31 -1.13
N GLN A 77 -9.53 -11.55 -1.18
CA GLN A 77 -9.98 -12.57 -2.11
C GLN A 77 -11.09 -13.42 -1.47
N ALA A 78 -12.35 -13.06 -1.70
CA ALA A 78 -13.47 -13.93 -1.36
C ALA A 78 -13.50 -15.15 -2.31
N PRO A 79 -14.17 -16.26 -1.94
CA PRO A 79 -14.30 -17.44 -2.80
C PRO A 79 -14.97 -17.16 -4.15
N GLU A 80 -15.81 -16.13 -4.24
CA GLU A 80 -16.60 -15.82 -5.44
C GLU A 80 -16.20 -14.50 -6.11
N GLU A 81 -15.76 -13.47 -5.37
CA GLU A 81 -15.42 -12.14 -5.91
C GLU A 81 -14.29 -11.41 -5.14
N LEU A 82 -13.72 -10.35 -5.73
CA LEU A 82 -12.76 -9.47 -5.06
C LEU A 82 -13.48 -8.25 -4.49
N GLU A 83 -13.41 -8.05 -3.18
CA GLU A 83 -14.03 -6.92 -2.51
C GLU A 83 -12.99 -6.04 -1.79
N PRO A 84 -13.08 -4.70 -1.91
CA PRO A 84 -12.30 -3.81 -1.06
C PRO A 84 -12.73 -4.03 0.39
N LEU A 85 -11.77 -4.25 1.27
CA LEU A 85 -12.04 -4.40 2.69
C LEU A 85 -12.15 -3.01 3.33
N ASP A 86 -13.03 -2.89 4.33
CA ASP A 86 -13.02 -1.74 5.21
C ASP A 86 -11.75 -1.79 6.07
N ILE A 87 -10.90 -0.77 5.92
CA ILE A 87 -9.58 -0.74 6.54
C ILE A 87 -9.24 0.63 7.12
N GLU A 88 -8.40 0.60 8.14
CA GLU A 88 -7.54 1.71 8.52
C GLU A 88 -6.08 1.21 8.44
N TYR A 89 -5.14 2.09 8.13
CA TYR A 89 -3.73 1.72 8.13
C TYR A 89 -2.84 2.81 8.70
N GLU A 90 -1.69 2.39 9.23
CA GLU A 90 -0.68 3.27 9.80
C GLU A 90 0.72 2.81 9.36
N TRP A 91 1.53 3.77 8.91
CA TRP A 91 2.95 3.54 8.66
C TRP A 91 3.77 3.79 9.93
N VAL A 92 4.52 2.78 10.35
CA VAL A 92 5.40 2.77 11.52
C VAL A 92 6.86 2.79 11.03
N TYR A 93 7.50 3.94 11.18
CA TYR A 93 8.83 4.22 10.61
C TYR A 93 10.01 3.57 11.35
N ASP A 94 9.78 3.02 12.55
CA ASP A 94 10.82 2.46 13.44
C ASP A 94 10.87 0.93 13.50
N TYR A 95 10.21 0.24 12.56
CA TYR A 95 10.43 -1.19 12.35
C TYR A 95 11.87 -1.43 11.87
N ASP A 96 12.54 -2.48 12.39
CA ASP A 96 13.97 -2.78 12.26
C ASP A 96 14.67 -2.41 10.93
N ASP A 97 15.99 -2.13 11.01
CA ASP A 97 16.87 -1.72 9.91
C ASP A 97 16.59 -2.53 8.62
N ASP A 98 16.05 -1.84 7.61
CA ASP A 98 15.67 -2.27 6.25
C ASP A 98 14.19 -2.54 5.94
N ASN A 99 13.28 -2.35 6.90
CA ASN A 99 11.83 -2.43 6.63
C ASN A 99 11.08 -1.16 7.08
N TYR A 100 9.96 -0.88 6.42
CA TYR A 100 8.91 -0.03 6.96
C TYR A 100 7.86 -0.92 7.63
N GLY A 101 7.34 -0.50 8.78
CA GLY A 101 6.20 -1.15 9.42
C GLY A 101 4.91 -0.62 8.83
N LEU A 102 3.98 -1.49 8.49
CA LEU A 102 2.62 -1.17 8.11
C LEU A 102 1.69 -1.92 9.05
N VAL A 103 0.85 -1.19 9.78
CA VAL A 103 -0.23 -1.75 10.59
C VAL A 103 -1.51 -1.61 9.79
N VAL A 104 -2.18 -2.73 9.53
CA VAL A 104 -3.49 -2.75 8.84
C VAL A 104 -4.54 -3.22 9.83
N HIS A 105 -5.56 -2.39 10.03
CA HIS A 105 -6.76 -2.73 10.80
C HIS A 105 -7.78 -3.27 9.82
N LEU A 106 -8.03 -4.58 9.90
CA LEU A 106 -9.02 -5.27 9.09
C LEU A 106 -10.31 -5.47 9.88
N GLY A 107 -11.45 -5.22 9.24
CA GLY A 107 -12.75 -5.71 9.70
C GLY A 107 -12.81 -7.25 9.73
N GLU A 108 -14.01 -7.79 9.95
CA GLU A 108 -14.22 -9.24 10.01
C GLU A 108 -13.95 -9.91 8.65
N SER A 109 -12.76 -10.49 8.50
CA SER A 109 -12.35 -11.25 7.31
C SER A 109 -11.18 -12.18 7.62
N ASN A 110 -11.16 -13.34 6.96
CA ASN A 110 -10.04 -14.28 6.97
C ASN A 110 -9.48 -14.50 5.55
N TRP A 111 -9.81 -13.62 4.60
CA TRP A 111 -9.42 -13.78 3.21
C TRP A 111 -7.97 -13.36 3.00
N PRO A 112 -7.23 -14.02 2.09
CA PRO A 112 -5.96 -13.50 1.62
C PRO A 112 -6.15 -12.08 1.11
N ILE A 113 -5.21 -11.20 1.44
CA ILE A 113 -5.28 -9.79 1.07
C ILE A 113 -4.21 -9.43 0.05
N ARG A 114 -4.41 -8.31 -0.66
CA ARG A 114 -3.39 -7.70 -1.48
C ARG A 114 -3.29 -6.22 -1.17
N LEU A 115 -2.07 -5.72 -1.04
CA LEU A 115 -1.77 -4.32 -0.82
C LEU A 115 -1.53 -3.63 -2.16
N TYR A 116 -2.25 -2.53 -2.36
CA TYR A 116 -2.02 -1.57 -3.44
C TYR A 116 -1.59 -0.26 -2.81
N MET A 117 -0.41 0.26 -3.15
CA MET A 117 0.14 1.48 -2.56
C MET A 117 0.35 2.52 -3.66
N ASN A 118 -0.23 3.70 -3.52
CA ASN A 118 -0.15 4.75 -4.53
C ASN A 118 0.37 6.07 -3.96
N SER A 119 1.26 6.73 -4.70
CA SER A 119 1.82 8.04 -4.35
C SER A 119 1.03 9.24 -4.91
N SER A 120 -0.07 8.99 -5.63
CA SER A 120 -0.96 10.02 -6.15
C SER A 120 -2.27 10.03 -5.37
N PRO A 121 -2.72 11.19 -4.87
CA PRO A 121 -4.01 11.28 -4.19
C PRO A 121 -5.17 11.05 -5.17
N GLY A 122 -6.20 10.33 -4.72
CA GLY A 122 -7.46 10.18 -5.44
C GLY A 122 -7.48 9.12 -6.54
N TYR A 123 -6.72 8.02 -6.38
CA TYR A 123 -6.81 6.86 -7.28
C TYR A 123 -8.11 6.09 -6.99
N ILE A 124 -9.26 6.69 -7.30
CA ILE A 124 -10.51 5.95 -7.43
C ILE A 124 -10.37 5.10 -8.68
N ARG A 125 -10.46 3.77 -8.47
CA ARG A 125 -10.52 2.73 -9.50
C ARG A 125 -11.30 3.27 -10.71
N GLN A 126 -10.64 3.42 -11.85
CA GLN A 126 -11.39 3.44 -13.11
C GLN A 126 -11.92 2.03 -13.26
N ASP A 127 -13.17 1.83 -12.85
CA ASP A 127 -13.92 0.61 -13.09
C ASP A 127 -13.77 0.25 -14.58
N LYS A 128 -13.24 -0.94 -14.85
CA LYS A 128 -13.08 -1.49 -16.19
C LYS A 128 -13.98 -2.70 -16.34
#